data_AF-A0A7K2KU41-F1
#
_entry.id   AF-A0A7K2KU41-F1
#
_cell.length_a   1.000
_cell.length_b   1.000
_cell.length_c   1.000
_cell.angle_alpha   90.00
_cell.angle_beta   90.00
_cell.angle_gamma   90.00
#
_symmetry.space_group_name_H-M   'P 1'
#
loop_
_entity.id
_entity.type
_entity.pdbx_description
1 polymer ?
#
loop_
_entity_poly.entity_id
_entity_poly.type
_entity_poly.pdbx_seq_one_letter_code
_entity_poly.pdbx_strand_id
1 'polypeptide(L)'
;DEIRAVGPEAHRGLAGVRAGVTDRSPRDWAVGTGLGVQSEPWREPYYAVYRAESGEVEGFVAYSSDEKWDDAKLPVNTATVRDLVAVTPAAERALWHYLCSVDWITTVRSGYRAPDDTLPLLLPDPRAAKLLTYADMLWVRVLDVVEVLESRTYPVTDALVLDLRDGNGLAGGRYRLDASPEGVSCAPTTASADLAFDIAELGVLAFGDESAVRLARTGRVEELTAGAAARADLLFRTPLRPFSPDIF
;
A
#
# COMPACT_ATOMS: atom_id res chain seq x y z
N ASP A 1 -26.66 0.63 1.57
CA ASP A 1 -26.77 -0.15 0.31
C ASP A 1 -25.80 0.28 -0.78
N GLU A 2 -25.72 1.57 -1.12
CA GLU A 2 -24.86 2.07 -2.20
C GLU A 2 -23.40 1.60 -2.12
N ILE A 3 -22.75 1.73 -0.95
CA ILE A 3 -21.35 1.29 -0.76
C ILE A 3 -21.15 -0.20 -1.05
N ARG A 4 -22.10 -1.07 -0.70
CA ARG A 4 -22.02 -2.51 -1.04
C ARG A 4 -22.13 -2.74 -2.54
N ALA A 5 -22.85 -1.88 -3.26
CA ALA A 5 -23.00 -1.99 -4.70
C ALA A 5 -21.77 -1.46 -5.45
N VAL A 6 -21.21 -0.31 -5.05
CA VAL A 6 -20.13 0.37 -5.81
C VAL A 6 -18.73 0.16 -5.24
N GLY A 7 -18.61 -0.07 -3.94
CA GLY A 7 -17.34 -0.23 -3.23
C GLY A 7 -16.45 -1.37 -3.77
N PRO A 8 -16.99 -2.57 -4.09
CA PRO A 8 -16.19 -3.68 -4.60
C PRO A 8 -15.46 -3.39 -5.92
N GLU A 9 -16.04 -2.56 -6.78
CA GLU A 9 -15.40 -2.17 -8.05
C GLU A 9 -14.33 -1.10 -7.82
N ALA A 10 -14.64 -0.06 -7.04
CA ALA A 10 -13.67 0.98 -6.68
C ALA A 10 -12.45 0.41 -5.93
N HIS A 11 -12.66 -0.52 -4.99
CA HIS A 11 -11.55 -1.16 -4.26
C HIS A 11 -10.71 -2.07 -5.14
N ARG A 12 -11.33 -2.87 -6.05
CA ARG A 12 -10.56 -3.64 -7.04
C ARG A 12 -9.72 -2.76 -7.95
N GLY A 13 -10.23 -1.59 -8.33
CA GLY A 13 -9.47 -0.60 -9.10
C GLY A 13 -8.19 -0.14 -8.39
N LEU A 14 -8.14 -0.16 -7.06
CA LEU A 14 -6.97 0.23 -6.28
C LEU A 14 -5.78 -0.72 -6.50
N ALA A 15 -6.03 -2.00 -6.74
CA ALA A 15 -4.99 -3.00 -7.00
C ALA A 15 -4.21 -2.70 -8.30
N GLY A 16 -4.83 -2.01 -9.26
CA GLY A 16 -4.15 -1.52 -10.47
C GLY A 16 -3.29 -0.27 -10.25
N VAL A 17 -3.45 0.41 -9.12
CA VAL A 17 -2.74 1.66 -8.80
C VAL A 17 -1.56 1.40 -7.87
N ARG A 18 -1.71 0.48 -6.91
CA ARG A 18 -0.72 0.29 -5.84
C ARG A 18 -0.62 -1.19 -5.44
N ALA A 19 0.61 -1.66 -5.28
CA ALA A 19 0.89 -2.99 -4.77
C ALA A 19 0.47 -3.13 -3.29
N GLY A 20 0.13 -4.36 -2.88
CA GLY A 20 -0.24 -4.67 -1.50
C GLY A 20 -1.75 -4.66 -1.20
N VAL A 21 -2.58 -4.26 -2.16
CA VAL A 21 -4.05 -4.38 -2.04
C VAL A 21 -4.44 -5.85 -2.09
N THR A 22 -5.21 -6.30 -1.10
CA THR A 22 -5.76 -7.66 -1.05
C THR A 22 -7.21 -7.67 -1.52
N ASP A 23 -7.76 -8.82 -1.89
CA ASP A 23 -9.17 -8.92 -2.26
C ASP A 23 -10.10 -8.84 -1.03
N ARG A 24 -11.24 -8.14 -1.19
CA ARG A 24 -12.35 -8.15 -0.23
C ARG A 24 -13.47 -9.06 -0.72
N SER A 25 -13.83 -10.06 0.07
CA SER A 25 -14.94 -10.96 -0.24
C SER A 25 -16.31 -10.27 -0.04
N PRO A 26 -17.41 -10.83 -0.58
CA PRO A 26 -18.76 -10.34 -0.28
C PRO A 26 -19.07 -10.31 1.22
N ARG A 27 -18.49 -11.24 2.00
CA ARG A 27 -18.61 -11.26 3.45
C ARG A 27 -17.95 -10.04 4.09
N ASP A 28 -16.77 -9.66 3.62
CA ASP A 28 -16.03 -8.51 4.18
C ASP A 28 -16.81 -7.21 3.95
N TRP A 29 -17.39 -7.05 2.75
CA TRP A 29 -18.31 -5.95 2.46
C TRP A 29 -19.57 -5.96 3.32
N ALA A 30 -20.17 -7.14 3.57
CA ALA A 30 -21.34 -7.26 4.44
C ALA A 30 -21.00 -6.89 5.89
N VAL A 31 -19.87 -7.37 6.43
CA VAL A 31 -19.39 -7.04 7.78
C VAL A 31 -19.09 -5.55 7.89
N GLY A 32 -18.31 -4.99 6.96
CA GLY A 32 -17.92 -3.58 6.92
C GLY A 32 -19.07 -2.60 6.69
N THR A 33 -20.29 -3.11 6.42
CA THR A 33 -21.50 -2.29 6.26
C THR A 33 -22.65 -2.75 7.16
N GLY A 34 -22.34 -3.47 8.24
CA GLY A 34 -23.26 -3.77 9.33
C GLY A 34 -24.20 -4.97 9.14
N LEU A 35 -24.09 -5.73 8.05
CA LEU A 35 -24.94 -6.90 7.77
C LEU A 35 -24.35 -8.24 8.24
N GLY A 36 -23.09 -8.26 8.71
CA GLY A 36 -22.43 -9.44 9.24
C GLY A 36 -22.34 -9.47 10.77
N VAL A 37 -21.79 -10.56 11.32
CA VAL A 37 -21.44 -10.65 12.76
C VAL A 37 -20.38 -9.60 13.08
N GLN A 38 -20.63 -8.80 14.10
CA GLN A 38 -19.77 -7.71 14.54
C GLN A 38 -19.04 -8.12 15.81
N SER A 39 -17.73 -7.93 15.86
CA SER A 39 -16.93 -8.17 17.07
C SER A 39 -17.15 -7.09 18.13
N GLU A 40 -17.56 -5.89 17.69
CA GLU A 40 -17.83 -4.72 18.53
C GLU A 40 -19.23 -4.16 18.23
N PRO A 41 -19.83 -3.37 19.13
CA PRO A 41 -21.09 -2.68 18.84
C PRO A 41 -21.00 -1.88 17.53
N TRP A 42 -21.86 -2.24 16.58
CA TRP A 42 -21.89 -1.56 15.30
C TRP A 42 -22.62 -0.22 15.41
N ARG A 43 -21.92 0.84 15.01
CA ARG A 43 -22.50 2.14 14.73
C ARG A 43 -22.27 2.43 13.26
N GLU A 44 -23.34 2.69 12.53
CA GLU A 44 -23.26 3.02 11.12
C GLU A 44 -22.39 4.27 10.94
N PRO A 45 -21.31 4.20 10.13
CA PRO A 45 -20.51 5.37 9.81
C PRO A 45 -21.22 6.24 8.79
N TYR A 46 -20.75 7.47 8.66
CA TYR A 46 -21.07 8.32 7.52
C TYR A 46 -20.30 7.84 6.31
N TYR A 47 -20.93 7.95 5.14
CA TYR A 47 -20.31 7.64 3.86
C TYR A 47 -20.38 8.84 2.93
N ALA A 48 -19.33 9.03 2.13
CA ALA A 48 -19.36 9.90 0.96
C ALA A 48 -18.74 9.18 -0.22
N VAL A 49 -19.28 9.41 -1.42
CA VAL A 49 -18.84 8.81 -2.67
C VAL A 49 -18.42 9.92 -3.61
N TYR A 50 -17.24 9.78 -4.22
CA TYR A 50 -16.81 10.63 -5.30
C TYR A 50 -17.21 10.01 -6.64
N ARG A 51 -17.89 10.81 -7.46
CA ARG A 51 -18.27 10.44 -8.83
C ARG A 51 -17.57 11.38 -9.80
N ALA A 52 -16.93 10.81 -10.81
CA ALA A 52 -16.37 11.56 -11.91
C ALA A 52 -17.49 12.26 -12.72
N GLU A 53 -17.11 13.15 -13.64
CA GLU A 53 -18.07 13.81 -14.55
C GLU A 53 -18.85 12.79 -15.39
N SER A 54 -18.27 11.63 -15.69
CA SER A 54 -18.92 10.49 -16.36
C SER A 54 -19.99 9.81 -15.50
N GLY A 55 -20.03 10.07 -14.19
CA GLY A 55 -20.87 9.38 -13.19
C GLY A 55 -20.23 8.15 -12.57
N GLU A 56 -19.06 7.72 -13.06
CA GLU A 56 -18.29 6.59 -12.54
C GLU A 56 -17.82 6.85 -11.10
N VAL A 57 -17.88 5.81 -10.25
CA VAL A 57 -17.40 5.91 -8.86
C VAL A 57 -15.90 5.66 -8.84
N GLU A 58 -15.13 6.72 -8.58
CA GLU A 58 -13.67 6.64 -8.47
C GLU A 58 -13.17 6.65 -7.03
N GLY A 59 -14.07 6.76 -6.05
CA GLY A 59 -13.69 6.66 -4.66
C GLY A 59 -14.84 6.79 -3.67
N PHE A 60 -14.58 6.38 -2.44
CA PHE A 60 -15.48 6.57 -1.32
C PHE A 60 -14.70 6.71 -0.02
N VAL A 61 -15.37 7.25 0.99
CA VAL A 61 -14.88 7.29 2.36
C VAL A 61 -15.98 6.83 3.32
N ALA A 62 -15.60 6.05 4.32
CA ALA A 62 -16.39 5.75 5.50
C ALA A 62 -15.73 6.39 6.71
N TYR A 63 -16.47 7.15 7.52
CA TYR A 63 -15.93 7.80 8.71
C TYR A 63 -16.97 7.90 9.83
N SER A 64 -16.50 8.06 11.07
CA SER A 64 -17.35 8.39 12.21
C SER A 64 -16.91 9.71 12.84
N SER A 65 -17.83 10.49 13.38
CA SER A 65 -17.52 11.64 14.23
C SER A 65 -17.90 11.36 15.69
N ASP A 66 -17.12 11.93 16.62
CA ASP A 66 -17.57 12.08 17.99
C ASP A 66 -18.36 13.39 18.17
N GLU A 67 -18.96 13.55 19.35
CA GLU A 67 -19.75 14.72 19.71
C GLU A 67 -19.17 15.33 20.99
N LYS A 68 -18.06 16.05 20.84
CA LYS A 68 -17.30 16.64 21.94
C LYS A 68 -17.33 18.16 21.86
N TRP A 69 -17.67 18.75 23.01
CA TRP A 69 -17.68 20.18 23.25
C TRP A 69 -16.82 20.48 24.48
N ASP A 70 -16.07 21.57 24.43
CA ASP A 70 -15.32 22.05 25.59
C ASP A 70 -16.20 22.90 26.55
N ASP A 71 -15.61 23.32 27.67
CA ASP A 71 -16.29 24.14 28.68
C ASP A 71 -16.69 25.54 28.15
N ALA A 72 -16.06 25.99 27.07
CA ALA A 72 -16.38 27.25 26.38
C ALA A 72 -17.49 27.09 25.32
N LYS A 73 -18.09 25.88 25.21
CA LYS A 73 -19.09 25.53 24.19
C LYS A 73 -18.55 25.69 22.77
N LEU A 74 -17.26 25.39 22.57
CA LEU A 74 -16.68 25.24 21.25
C LEU A 74 -16.62 23.75 20.85
N PRO A 75 -16.86 23.42 19.58
CA PRO A 75 -16.74 22.06 19.09
C PRO A 75 -15.26 21.66 19.05
N VAL A 76 -14.95 20.46 19.53
CA VAL A 76 -13.61 19.85 19.45
C VAL A 76 -13.70 18.44 18.84
N ASN A 77 -14.64 18.28 17.91
CA ASN A 77 -14.99 16.99 17.34
C ASN A 77 -13.88 16.42 16.46
N THR A 78 -13.78 15.10 16.46
CA THR A 78 -12.85 14.33 15.65
C THR A 78 -13.61 13.47 14.64
N ALA A 79 -13.33 13.67 13.35
CA ALA A 79 -13.71 12.71 12.31
C ALA A 79 -12.63 11.62 12.23
N THR A 80 -13.01 10.37 12.40
CA THR A 80 -12.14 9.20 12.27
C THR A 80 -12.50 8.44 11.02
N VAL A 81 -11.61 8.48 10.03
CA VAL A 81 -11.71 7.71 8.79
C VAL A 81 -11.54 6.24 9.12
N ARG A 82 -12.50 5.43 8.68
CA ARG A 82 -12.52 3.97 8.84
C ARG A 82 -12.05 3.25 7.59
N ASP A 83 -12.38 3.80 6.43
CA ASP A 83 -11.99 3.28 5.13
C ASP A 83 -11.97 4.44 4.13
N LEU A 84 -10.97 4.48 3.26
CA LEU A 84 -10.88 5.47 2.19
C LEU A 84 -10.24 4.80 0.98
N VAL A 85 -11.03 4.67 -0.08
CA VAL A 85 -10.60 4.14 -1.36
C VAL A 85 -10.70 5.26 -2.38
N ALA A 86 -9.62 5.50 -3.11
CA ALA A 86 -9.58 6.44 -4.22
C ALA A 86 -8.70 5.87 -5.33
N VAL A 87 -9.27 5.67 -6.52
CA VAL A 87 -8.52 5.12 -7.67
C VAL A 87 -7.88 6.20 -8.52
N THR A 88 -8.31 7.46 -8.38
CA THR A 88 -7.72 8.61 -9.07
C THR A 88 -7.22 9.66 -8.07
N PRO A 89 -6.19 10.45 -8.45
CA PRO A 89 -5.76 11.59 -7.65
C PRO A 89 -6.87 12.64 -7.45
N ALA A 90 -7.83 12.74 -8.38
CA ALA A 90 -8.96 13.66 -8.25
C ALA A 90 -9.93 13.21 -7.14
N ALA A 91 -10.26 11.91 -7.11
CA ALA A 91 -11.08 11.32 -6.06
C ALA A 91 -10.42 11.47 -4.68
N GLU A 92 -9.12 11.17 -4.56
CA GLU A 92 -8.38 11.30 -3.30
C GLU A 92 -8.43 12.74 -2.77
N ARG A 93 -8.13 13.73 -3.63
CA ARG A 93 -8.19 15.15 -3.26
C ARG A 93 -9.58 15.58 -2.83
N ALA A 94 -10.61 15.19 -3.57
CA ALA A 94 -11.98 15.60 -3.28
C ALA A 94 -12.48 15.00 -1.96
N LEU A 95 -12.15 13.73 -1.67
CA LEU A 95 -12.54 13.06 -0.42
C LEU A 95 -11.83 13.68 0.79
N TRP A 96 -10.53 13.99 0.68
CA TRP A 96 -9.83 14.70 1.76
C TRP A 96 -10.35 16.11 1.96
N HIS A 97 -10.60 16.86 0.88
CA HIS A 97 -11.20 18.18 0.96
C HIS A 97 -12.58 18.13 1.63
N TYR A 98 -13.42 17.15 1.28
CA TYR A 98 -14.72 16.92 1.92
C TYR A 98 -14.56 16.72 3.44
N LEU A 99 -13.69 15.79 3.87
CA LEU A 99 -13.46 15.51 5.29
C LEU A 99 -12.99 16.74 6.07
N CYS A 100 -12.10 17.54 5.48
CA CYS A 100 -11.58 18.76 6.09
C CYS A 100 -12.57 19.93 6.08
N SER A 101 -13.68 19.82 5.33
CA SER A 101 -14.71 20.85 5.22
C SER A 101 -15.96 20.54 6.05
N VAL A 102 -15.97 19.44 6.79
CA VAL A 102 -17.10 19.09 7.67
C VAL A 102 -17.14 20.06 8.84
N ASP A 103 -18.22 20.83 8.95
CA ASP A 103 -18.41 21.78 10.04
C ASP A 103 -18.26 21.11 11.41
N TRP A 104 -17.72 21.88 12.37
CA TRP A 104 -17.45 21.48 13.75
C TRP A 104 -16.41 20.36 13.94
N ILE A 105 -15.83 19.80 12.88
CA ILE A 105 -14.67 18.92 12.96
C ILE A 105 -13.41 19.77 13.08
N THR A 106 -12.69 19.63 14.20
CA THR A 106 -11.40 20.30 14.40
C THR A 106 -10.22 19.37 14.11
N THR A 107 -10.46 18.06 14.12
CA THR A 107 -9.42 17.04 13.91
C THR A 107 -9.93 15.96 12.95
N VAL A 108 -9.14 15.62 11.93
CA VAL A 108 -9.37 14.44 11.10
C VAL A 108 -8.29 13.41 11.44
N ARG A 109 -8.69 12.20 11.87
CA ARG A 109 -7.81 11.04 11.94
C ARG A 109 -7.96 10.25 10.65
N SER A 110 -6.88 10.20 9.87
CA SER A 110 -6.85 9.61 8.53
C SER A 110 -7.06 8.10 8.47
N GLY A 111 -6.97 7.40 9.61
CA GLY A 111 -6.81 5.95 9.63
C GLY A 111 -5.44 5.53 9.08
N TYR A 112 -5.32 4.26 8.68
CA TYR A 112 -4.11 3.73 8.07
C TYR A 112 -3.91 4.32 6.68
N ARG A 113 -2.69 4.80 6.43
CA ARG A 113 -2.28 5.40 5.15
C ARG A 113 -0.95 4.80 4.73
N ALA A 114 -0.64 4.94 3.45
CA ALA A 114 0.65 4.50 2.93
C ALA A 114 1.81 5.31 3.53
N PRO A 115 3.03 4.73 3.63
CA PRO A 115 4.20 5.48 4.07
C PRO A 115 4.55 6.71 3.23
N ASP A 116 4.19 6.70 1.96
CA ASP A 116 4.39 7.77 0.97
C ASP A 116 3.07 8.46 0.59
N ASP A 117 2.11 8.49 1.51
CA ASP A 117 0.79 9.08 1.27
C ASP A 117 0.87 10.54 0.80
N THR A 118 -0.03 10.92 -0.10
CA THR A 118 -0.05 12.27 -0.67
C THR A 118 -0.73 13.29 0.24
N LEU A 119 -1.50 12.87 1.25
CA LEU A 119 -2.30 13.74 2.12
C LEU A 119 -1.52 14.96 2.66
N PRO A 120 -0.30 14.83 3.21
CA PRO A 120 0.46 16.00 3.67
C PRO A 120 0.69 17.03 2.56
N LEU A 121 0.85 16.60 1.31
CA LEU A 121 1.07 17.47 0.15
C LEU A 121 -0.21 18.14 -0.37
N LEU A 122 -1.39 17.67 0.06
CA LEU A 122 -2.68 18.27 -0.30
C LEU A 122 -3.04 19.47 0.59
N LEU A 123 -2.33 19.64 1.71
CA LEU A 123 -2.62 20.68 2.69
C LEU A 123 -1.76 21.93 2.44
N PRO A 124 -2.29 23.15 2.65
CA PRO A 124 -1.49 24.38 2.60
C PRO A 124 -0.31 24.38 3.58
N ASP A 125 -0.46 23.75 4.74
CA ASP A 125 0.63 23.42 5.66
C ASP A 125 0.75 21.89 5.80
N PRO A 126 1.80 21.26 5.24
CA PRO A 126 1.99 19.81 5.35
C PRO A 126 2.21 19.34 6.79
N ARG A 127 2.61 20.23 7.71
CA ARG A 127 2.78 19.89 9.14
C ARG A 127 1.45 19.67 9.86
N ALA A 128 0.32 20.07 9.25
CA ALA A 128 -1.00 19.80 9.80
C ALA A 128 -1.33 18.29 9.72
N ALA A 129 -0.79 17.58 8.73
CA ALA A 129 -0.85 16.11 8.66
C ALA A 129 0.26 15.48 9.53
N LYS A 130 0.02 15.39 10.83
CA LYS A 130 0.96 14.80 11.78
C LYS A 130 0.95 13.27 11.70
N LEU A 131 2.11 12.66 11.45
CA LEU A 131 2.29 11.22 11.57
C LEU A 131 2.25 10.82 13.04
N LEU A 132 1.22 10.05 13.43
CA LEU A 132 1.05 9.59 14.82
C LEU A 132 1.67 8.22 15.09
N THR A 133 1.70 7.36 14.08
CA THR A 133 2.18 5.98 14.19
C THR A 133 2.79 5.55 12.87
N TYR A 134 3.93 4.87 12.95
CA TYR A 134 4.61 4.27 11.80
C TYR A 134 4.99 2.86 12.18
N ALA A 135 4.33 1.88 11.57
CA ALA A 135 4.48 0.47 11.88
C ALA A 135 4.28 -0.37 10.62
N ASP A 136 4.81 -1.58 10.64
CA ASP A 136 4.52 -2.61 9.66
C ASP A 136 3.05 -3.07 9.71
N MET A 137 2.62 -3.73 8.64
CA MET A 137 1.26 -4.27 8.53
C MET A 137 1.25 -5.56 7.71
N LEU A 138 1.59 -5.49 6.42
CA LEU A 138 1.63 -6.68 5.55
C LEU A 138 3.02 -7.32 5.58
N TRP A 139 3.06 -8.61 5.89
CA TRP A 139 4.28 -9.43 5.84
C TRP A 139 4.12 -10.48 4.75
N VAL A 140 5.14 -10.65 3.91
CA VAL A 140 5.11 -11.58 2.78
C VAL A 140 6.25 -12.58 2.91
N ARG A 141 5.96 -13.84 2.58
CA ARG A 141 6.95 -14.90 2.44
C ARG A 141 6.95 -15.40 0.99
N VAL A 142 8.05 -15.18 0.28
CA VAL A 142 8.23 -15.73 -1.06
C VAL A 142 8.46 -17.24 -0.94
N LEU A 143 7.66 -18.02 -1.68
CA LEU A 143 7.74 -19.48 -1.77
C LEU A 143 8.15 -19.95 -3.15
N ASP A 144 7.84 -19.16 -4.18
CA ASP A 144 8.28 -19.38 -5.56
C ASP A 144 8.93 -18.08 -6.06
N VAL A 145 10.27 -18.11 -6.17
CA VAL A 145 11.06 -16.94 -6.58
C VAL A 145 10.80 -16.60 -8.05
N VAL A 146 10.68 -17.61 -8.90
CA VAL A 146 10.52 -17.40 -10.34
C VAL A 146 9.15 -16.78 -10.58
N GLU A 147 8.08 -17.36 -10.04
CA GLU A 147 6.73 -16.86 -10.22
C GLU A 147 6.57 -15.42 -9.68
N VAL A 148 7.13 -15.12 -8.51
CA VAL A 148 7.06 -13.76 -7.94
C VAL A 148 7.82 -12.75 -8.80
N LEU A 149 8.99 -13.10 -9.32
CA LEU A 149 9.79 -12.18 -10.12
C LEU A 149 9.26 -12.03 -11.56
N GLU A 150 8.65 -13.06 -12.14
CA GLU A 150 8.07 -13.01 -13.48
C GLU A 150 6.67 -12.38 -13.52
N SER A 151 5.92 -12.39 -12.41
CA SER A 151 4.58 -11.78 -12.33
C SER A 151 4.59 -10.24 -12.19
N ARG A 152 5.76 -9.62 -11.95
CA ARG A 152 5.89 -8.15 -11.83
C ARG A 152 6.38 -7.50 -13.13
N THR A 153 6.09 -6.21 -13.26
CA THR A 153 6.67 -5.34 -14.28
C THR A 153 7.92 -4.63 -13.78
N TYR A 154 8.85 -4.30 -14.67
CA TYR A 154 10.09 -3.61 -14.35
C TYR A 154 10.25 -2.34 -15.21
N PRO A 155 10.69 -1.21 -14.63
CA PRO A 155 10.71 0.07 -15.34
C PRO A 155 11.94 0.27 -16.24
N VAL A 156 12.96 -0.59 -16.12
CA VAL A 156 14.25 -0.46 -16.81
C VAL A 156 14.75 -1.82 -17.30
N THR A 157 15.58 -1.81 -18.33
CA THR A 157 16.26 -3.00 -18.84
C THR A 157 17.54 -3.27 -18.07
N ASP A 158 17.62 -4.39 -17.35
CA ASP A 158 18.84 -4.84 -16.68
C ASP A 158 18.80 -6.36 -16.40
N ALA A 159 19.95 -6.93 -16.04
CA ALA A 159 20.09 -8.34 -15.67
C ALA A 159 20.92 -8.53 -14.39
N LEU A 160 20.36 -9.17 -13.37
CA LEU A 160 21.02 -9.43 -12.09
C LEU A 160 21.01 -10.90 -11.74
N VAL A 161 22.06 -11.36 -11.08
CA VAL A 161 22.11 -12.69 -10.46
C VAL A 161 21.97 -12.54 -8.94
N LEU A 162 20.89 -13.08 -8.39
CA LEU A 162 20.53 -13.00 -6.98
C LEU A 162 20.85 -14.32 -6.28
N ASP A 163 21.62 -14.29 -5.18
CA ASP A 163 21.88 -15.43 -4.30
C ASP A 163 21.01 -15.33 -3.05
N LEU A 164 19.92 -16.10 -3.03
CA LEU A 164 18.90 -16.06 -2.00
C LEU A 164 19.18 -17.12 -0.94
N ARG A 165 19.42 -16.65 0.28
CA ARG A 165 19.56 -17.50 1.47
C ARG A 165 18.18 -17.78 2.03
N ASP A 166 17.89 -19.04 2.30
CA ASP A 166 16.65 -19.43 2.95
C ASP A 166 16.94 -20.48 4.03
N GLY A 167 16.88 -20.07 5.30
CA GLY A 167 17.10 -20.97 6.44
C GLY A 167 16.08 -22.12 6.53
N ASN A 168 14.91 -21.98 5.89
CA ASN A 168 13.89 -23.03 5.86
C ASN A 168 14.01 -23.94 4.63
N GLY A 169 14.88 -23.59 3.67
CA GLY A 169 15.17 -24.40 2.47
C GLY A 169 14.02 -24.53 1.48
N LEU A 170 13.06 -23.60 1.46
CA LEU A 170 11.88 -23.64 0.59
C LEU A 170 12.11 -22.94 -0.75
N ALA A 171 12.84 -21.83 -0.74
CA ALA A 171 12.97 -20.93 -1.89
C ALA A 171 14.39 -20.36 -2.06
N GLY A 172 15.39 -20.94 -1.37
CA GLY A 172 16.79 -20.53 -1.47
C GLY A 172 17.44 -21.03 -2.77
N GLY A 173 18.44 -20.29 -3.24
CA GLY A 173 19.16 -20.63 -4.46
C GLY A 173 19.63 -19.40 -5.22
N ARG A 174 20.25 -19.64 -6.37
CA ARG A 174 20.74 -18.56 -7.24
C ARG A 174 19.88 -18.43 -8.48
N TYR A 175 19.41 -17.22 -8.73
CA TYR A 175 18.47 -16.91 -9.80
C TYR A 175 19.02 -15.78 -10.66
N ARG A 176 18.98 -15.97 -11.98
CA ARG A 176 19.23 -14.91 -12.95
C ARG A 176 17.89 -14.27 -13.28
N LEU A 177 17.78 -12.97 -13.05
CA LEU A 177 16.67 -12.13 -13.44
C LEU A 177 17.13 -11.28 -14.64
N ASP A 178 16.51 -11.47 -15.79
CA ASP A 178 16.63 -10.61 -16.97
C ASP A 178 15.29 -9.87 -17.12
N ALA A 179 15.27 -8.55 -16.97
CA ALA A 179 14.04 -7.78 -16.95
C ALA A 179 14.14 -6.52 -17.80
N SER A 180 13.04 -6.16 -18.45
CA SER A 180 12.84 -4.92 -19.20
C SER A 180 11.39 -4.48 -19.12
N PRO A 181 11.05 -3.26 -19.57
CA PRO A 181 9.66 -2.83 -19.70
C PRO A 181 8.81 -3.73 -20.61
N GLU A 182 9.43 -4.45 -21.54
CA GLU A 182 8.77 -5.30 -22.52
C GLU A 182 8.60 -6.75 -22.06
N GLY A 183 9.32 -7.19 -21.02
CA GLY A 183 9.23 -8.55 -20.52
C GLY A 183 10.25 -8.89 -19.45
N VAL A 184 10.04 -10.04 -18.81
CA VAL A 184 10.90 -10.57 -17.76
C VAL A 184 11.10 -12.06 -17.95
N SER A 185 12.29 -12.53 -17.60
CA SER A 185 12.58 -13.95 -17.38
C SER A 185 13.39 -14.12 -16.11
N CYS A 186 13.03 -15.11 -15.29
CA CYS A 186 13.77 -15.50 -14.11
C CYS A 186 14.01 -17.02 -14.12
N ALA A 187 15.27 -17.44 -13.96
CA ALA A 187 15.59 -18.86 -13.93
C ALA A 187 16.71 -19.17 -12.93
N PRO A 188 16.71 -20.38 -12.33
CA PRO A 188 17.86 -20.86 -11.57
C PRO A 188 19.15 -20.83 -12.41
N THR A 189 20.27 -20.47 -11.80
CA THR A 189 21.56 -20.34 -12.50
C THR A 189 22.74 -20.74 -11.63
N THR A 190 23.87 -21.05 -12.26
CA THR A 190 25.18 -21.28 -11.61
C THR A 190 26.15 -20.11 -11.81
N ALA A 191 25.74 -19.05 -12.53
CA ALA A 191 26.55 -17.85 -12.74
C ALA A 191 26.99 -17.21 -11.41
N SER A 192 28.01 -16.35 -11.41
CA SER A 192 28.39 -15.61 -10.19
C SER A 192 27.29 -14.63 -9.81
N ALA A 193 27.02 -14.53 -8.51
CA ALA A 193 25.99 -13.63 -8.00
C ALA A 193 26.47 -12.18 -7.95
N ASP A 194 25.54 -11.27 -8.20
CA ASP A 194 25.72 -9.83 -8.06
C ASP A 194 25.34 -9.35 -6.66
N LEU A 195 24.28 -9.94 -6.09
CA LEU A 195 23.77 -9.66 -4.76
C LEU A 195 23.49 -10.96 -4.01
N ALA A 196 23.73 -10.97 -2.69
CA ALA A 196 23.32 -12.06 -1.80
C ALA A 196 22.51 -11.55 -0.60
N PHE A 197 21.40 -12.18 -0.27
CA PHE A 197 20.53 -11.75 0.85
C PHE A 197 19.55 -12.84 1.30
N ASP A 198 18.91 -12.66 2.45
CA ASP A 198 17.85 -13.55 2.93
C ASP A 198 16.57 -13.41 2.09
N ILE A 199 15.86 -14.52 1.87
CA ILE A 199 14.61 -14.55 1.10
C ILE A 199 13.55 -13.57 1.62
N ALA A 200 13.57 -13.19 2.90
CA ALA A 200 12.70 -12.15 3.44
C ALA A 200 12.92 -10.78 2.75
N GLU A 201 14.16 -10.44 2.39
CA GLU A 201 14.45 -9.19 1.68
C GLU A 201 13.94 -9.20 0.24
N LEU A 202 13.81 -10.38 -0.37
CA LEU A 202 13.17 -10.49 -1.67
C LEU A 202 11.72 -10.02 -1.60
N GLY A 203 10.98 -10.34 -0.53
CA GLY A 203 9.61 -9.86 -0.34
C GLY A 203 9.55 -8.33 -0.27
N VAL A 204 10.50 -7.70 0.42
CA VAL A 204 10.58 -6.24 0.53
C VAL A 204 10.89 -5.59 -0.82
N LEU A 205 11.88 -6.13 -1.55
CA LEU A 205 12.31 -5.61 -2.85
C LEU A 205 11.28 -5.85 -3.95
N ALA A 206 10.69 -7.04 -4.02
CA ALA A 206 9.72 -7.40 -5.06
C ALA A 206 8.49 -6.48 -5.04
N PHE A 207 8.04 -6.08 -3.84
CA PHE A 207 6.94 -5.14 -3.66
C PHE A 207 7.35 -3.66 -3.79
N GLY A 208 8.66 -3.37 -3.92
CA GLY A 208 9.18 -2.01 -4.08
C GLY A 208 9.13 -1.17 -2.79
N ASP A 209 9.10 -1.80 -1.60
CA ASP A 209 8.93 -1.06 -0.35
C ASP A 209 10.20 -0.36 0.15
N GLU A 210 11.36 -0.97 -0.11
CA GLU A 210 12.65 -0.46 0.36
C GLU A 210 13.70 -0.51 -0.74
N SER A 211 14.69 0.36 -0.60
CA SER A 211 15.82 0.49 -1.49
C SER A 211 16.86 -0.61 -1.26
N ALA A 212 17.30 -1.25 -2.34
CA ALA A 212 18.41 -2.21 -2.29
C ALA A 212 19.70 -1.56 -1.77
N VAL A 213 19.93 -0.27 -2.08
CA VAL A 213 21.06 0.50 -1.53
C VAL A 213 20.94 0.68 -0.03
N ARG A 214 19.74 0.94 0.50
CA ARG A 214 19.52 1.09 1.94
C ARG A 214 19.66 -0.24 2.68
N LEU A 215 19.17 -1.33 2.10
CA LEU A 215 19.38 -2.68 2.64
C LEU A 215 20.86 -3.09 2.63
N ALA A 216 21.62 -2.69 1.61
CA ALA A 216 23.07 -2.92 1.58
C ALA A 216 23.81 -2.14 2.68
N ARG A 217 23.41 -0.87 2.91
CA ARG A 217 23.97 -0.04 3.98
C ARG A 217 23.69 -0.58 5.39
N THR A 218 22.64 -1.37 5.57
CA THR A 218 22.32 -2.02 6.85
C THR A 218 22.87 -3.44 6.94
N GLY A 219 23.56 -3.94 5.92
CA GLY A 219 24.12 -5.29 5.87
C GLY A 219 23.08 -6.39 5.64
N ARG A 220 21.84 -6.05 5.29
CA ARG A 220 20.78 -7.02 4.94
C ARG A 220 20.94 -7.55 3.52
N VAL A 221 21.54 -6.75 2.64
CA VAL A 221 21.94 -7.14 1.28
C VAL A 221 23.45 -7.04 1.14
N GLU A 222 24.08 -8.10 0.67
CA GLU A 222 25.51 -8.14 0.38
C GLU A 222 25.74 -7.86 -1.11
N GLU A 223 26.51 -6.82 -1.42
CA GLU A 223 26.90 -6.48 -2.78
C GLU A 223 28.18 -7.22 -3.17
N LEU A 224 28.08 -8.10 -4.17
CA LEU A 224 29.20 -8.93 -4.65
C LEU A 224 29.81 -8.37 -5.95
N THR A 225 28.98 -7.71 -6.77
CA THR A 225 29.42 -6.95 -7.94
C THR A 225 29.23 -5.46 -7.65
N ALA A 226 30.29 -4.67 -7.81
CA ALA A 226 30.24 -3.23 -7.57
C ALA A 226 29.11 -2.54 -8.39
N GLY A 227 28.23 -1.82 -7.71
CA GLY A 227 27.10 -1.10 -8.32
C GLY A 227 25.83 -1.94 -8.52
N ALA A 228 25.85 -3.24 -8.18
CA ALA A 228 24.68 -4.10 -8.26
C ALA A 228 23.53 -3.63 -7.36
N ALA A 229 23.82 -3.07 -6.18
CA ALA A 229 22.77 -2.58 -5.28
C ALA A 229 22.03 -1.38 -5.88
N ALA A 230 22.75 -0.46 -6.55
CA ALA A 230 22.13 0.68 -7.23
C ALA A 230 21.32 0.26 -8.47
N ARG A 231 21.82 -0.74 -9.21
CA ARG A 231 21.08 -1.33 -10.34
C ARG A 231 19.81 -2.04 -9.88
N ALA A 232 19.90 -2.82 -8.80
CA ALA A 232 18.74 -3.46 -8.19
C ALA A 232 17.72 -2.44 -7.67
N ASP A 233 18.18 -1.31 -7.11
CA ASP A 233 17.28 -0.24 -6.67
C ASP A 233 16.43 0.31 -7.82
N LEU A 234 17.04 0.55 -8.99
CA LEU A 234 16.33 0.99 -10.19
C LEU A 234 15.39 -0.09 -10.74
N LEU A 235 15.86 -1.35 -10.76
CA LEU A 235 15.10 -2.47 -11.29
C LEU A 235 13.86 -2.77 -10.43
N PHE A 236 14.01 -2.79 -9.10
CA PHE A 236 12.92 -3.09 -8.17
C PHE A 236 12.01 -1.89 -7.86
N ARG A 237 12.35 -0.69 -8.32
CA ARG A 237 11.59 0.52 -8.02
C ARG A 237 10.14 0.46 -8.52
N THR A 238 9.22 0.82 -7.65
CA THR A 238 7.82 1.13 -7.98
C THR A 238 7.57 2.64 -7.83
N PRO A 239 6.59 3.22 -8.56
CA PRO A 239 6.27 4.65 -8.44
C PRO A 239 5.64 5.00 -7.09
N LEU A 240 4.96 4.03 -6.47
CA LEU A 240 4.33 4.14 -5.15
C LEU A 240 4.80 2.98 -4.28
N ARG A 241 5.02 3.24 -2.99
CA ARG A 241 5.29 2.19 -2.00
C ARG A 241 4.07 1.27 -1.86
N PRO A 242 4.25 -0.02 -1.53
CA PRO A 242 3.13 -0.90 -1.29
C PRO A 242 2.34 -0.47 -0.05
N PHE A 243 1.04 -0.73 -0.05
CA PHE A 243 0.14 -0.47 1.07
C PHE A 243 -1.07 -1.41 0.98
N SER A 244 -1.46 -1.99 2.12
CA SER A 244 -2.72 -2.70 2.25
C SER A 244 -3.69 -1.88 3.11
N PRO A 245 -4.89 -1.55 2.60
CA PRO A 245 -5.94 -0.94 3.40
C PRO A 245 -6.71 -1.95 4.27
N ASP A 246 -6.41 -3.24 4.19
CA ASP A 246 -7.29 -4.34 4.63
C ASP A 246 -6.72 -5.13 5.80
N ILE A 247 -7.43 -5.17 6.93
CA ILE A 247 -7.07 -6.01 8.08
C ILE A 247 -7.74 -7.38 7.94
N PHE A 248 -6.96 -8.46 8.10
CA PHE A 248 -7.38 -9.85 7.92
C PHE A 248 -6.97 -10.75 9.09
#